data_AF-A0A8K0KSS5-F1
#
_entry.id   AF-A0A8K0KSS5-F1
#
_cell.length_a   1.000
_cell.length_b   1.000
_cell.length_c   1.000
_cell.angle_alpha   90.00
_cell.angle_beta   90.00
_cell.angle_gamma   90.00
#
_symmetry.space_group_name_H-M   'P 1'
#
loop_
_entity.id
_entity.type
_entity.pdbx_description
1 polymer ?
#
loop_
_entity_poly.entity_id
_entity_poly.type
_entity_poly.pdbx_seq_one_letter_code
_entity_poly.pdbx_strand_id
1 'polypeptide(L)'
;MIVDPNQVANMVAATSVAPVPTVVPVPEVSYEVAGSTGNRTLWVVFIIMLVATVIFSVVSFTVPIGKRLYHVITTFIVAFATLSYFAMAVGDGISLHKTEIKESNKHVPDVVTEVVYREVYWARYVDWSVTTPLLLLDLALLAGLSGGAIVIAVVADLIMVLTGLFAAFGSEDSASKWGWYAFACVAYLVLVWQLAINGRATASGKGGKVGSFYLSIASFTLVLWTVYPIVWGVADGARIASVDQEIISYAILDVLAKPVFGAWLLYTHSVLPETNIELGGWWSRGLTGEGSLRIGDDDEGA
;
A
#
# COMPACT_ATOMS: atom_id res chain seq x y z
N MET A 1 -42.95 -16.78 74.75
CA MET A 1 -42.14 -17.96 75.15
C MET A 1 -40.98 -18.03 74.19
N ILE A 2 -39.77 -18.01 74.73
CA ILE A 2 -38.51 -17.64 74.06
C ILE A 2 -38.16 -18.68 72.99
N VAL A 3 -38.10 -18.25 71.73
CA VAL A 3 -37.55 -19.05 70.63
C VAL A 3 -36.03 -19.04 70.78
N ASP A 4 -35.45 -20.22 70.90
CA ASP A 4 -34.01 -20.42 71.05
C ASP A 4 -33.26 -19.81 69.83
N PRO A 5 -32.34 -18.84 70.03
CA PRO A 5 -31.56 -18.24 68.95
C PRO A 5 -30.77 -19.24 68.12
N ASN A 6 -30.49 -20.43 68.67
CA ASN A 6 -29.68 -21.47 68.03
C ASN A 6 -30.46 -22.31 67.00
N GLN A 7 -31.80 -22.22 66.97
CA GLN A 7 -32.63 -22.92 65.99
C GLN A 7 -32.70 -22.20 64.64
N VAL A 8 -32.40 -20.89 64.60
CA VAL A 8 -32.41 -20.08 63.36
C VAL A 8 -31.12 -20.25 62.56
N ALA A 9 -30.02 -20.68 63.21
CA ALA A 9 -28.72 -20.88 62.57
C ALA A 9 -28.70 -22.08 61.60
N ASN A 10 -29.64 -23.03 61.72
CA ASN A 10 -29.69 -24.23 60.90
C ASN A 10 -30.59 -24.11 59.64
N MET A 11 -31.14 -22.93 59.36
CA MET A 11 -31.96 -22.67 58.16
C MET A 11 -31.23 -21.86 57.07
N VAL A 12 -29.91 -21.69 57.17
CA VAL A 12 -29.13 -21.30 56.00
C VAL A 12 -29.00 -22.56 55.16
N ALA A 13 -29.98 -22.77 54.27
CA ALA A 13 -29.90 -23.78 53.23
C ALA A 13 -28.55 -23.64 52.54
N ALA A 14 -27.63 -24.56 52.84
CA ALA A 14 -26.47 -24.78 52.03
C ALA A 14 -27.01 -25.21 50.67
N THR A 15 -27.12 -24.26 49.74
CA THR A 15 -27.17 -24.59 48.32
C THR A 15 -25.80 -25.18 47.98
N SER A 16 -25.59 -26.44 48.36
CA SER A 16 -24.36 -27.20 48.08
C SER A 16 -24.33 -27.65 46.62
N VAL A 17 -24.65 -26.74 45.71
CA VAL A 17 -24.29 -26.95 44.31
C VAL A 17 -22.78 -26.82 44.31
N ALA A 18 -22.08 -27.96 44.28
CA ALA A 18 -20.64 -27.97 44.06
C ALA A 18 -20.34 -27.08 42.85
N PRO A 19 -19.29 -26.22 42.88
CA PRO A 19 -18.95 -25.44 41.71
C PRO A 19 -18.76 -26.41 40.55
N VAL A 20 -19.62 -26.29 39.53
CA VAL A 20 -19.50 -27.08 38.31
C VAL A 20 -18.07 -26.85 37.81
N PRO A 21 -17.28 -27.91 37.54
CA PRO A 21 -15.96 -27.75 36.98
C PRO A 21 -16.08 -26.85 35.75
N THR A 22 -15.53 -25.64 35.82
CA THR A 22 -15.48 -24.75 34.66
C THR A 22 -14.43 -25.35 33.75
N VAL A 23 -14.85 -26.25 32.87
CA VAL A 23 -14.04 -26.69 31.73
C VAL A 23 -13.95 -25.47 30.81
N VAL A 24 -12.92 -24.66 30.98
CA VAL A 24 -12.59 -23.62 30.00
C VAL A 24 -12.11 -24.37 28.77
N PRO A 25 -12.82 -24.29 27.62
CA PRO A 25 -12.37 -24.93 26.41
C PRO A 25 -10.96 -24.44 26.07
N VAL A 26 -10.04 -25.36 25.79
CA VAL A 26 -8.74 -24.97 25.24
C VAL A 26 -9.01 -24.43 23.83
N PRO A 27 -8.62 -23.19 23.52
CA PRO A 27 -8.89 -22.63 22.21
C PRO A 27 -8.21 -23.46 21.12
N GLU A 28 -8.92 -23.68 20.01
CA GLU A 28 -8.31 -24.27 18.81
C GLU A 28 -7.29 -23.28 18.24
N VAL A 29 -6.10 -23.75 17.86
CA VAL A 29 -5.05 -22.90 17.29
C VAL A 29 -4.87 -23.24 15.82
N SER A 30 -5.18 -22.27 14.95
CA SER A 30 -5.06 -22.41 13.50
C SER A 30 -3.99 -21.48 12.93
N TYR A 31 -3.33 -21.93 11.86
CA TYR A 31 -2.28 -21.18 11.16
C TYR A 31 -2.67 -21.00 9.70
N GLU A 32 -2.90 -19.74 9.32
CA GLU A 32 -3.16 -19.35 7.94
C GLU A 32 -1.84 -18.84 7.33
N VAL A 33 -1.14 -19.73 6.64
CA VAL A 33 0.16 -19.47 6.02
C VAL A 33 0.08 -19.69 4.51
N ALA A 34 1.01 -19.09 3.76
CA ALA A 34 1.10 -19.31 2.32
C ALA A 34 1.39 -20.77 1.98
N GLY A 35 0.61 -21.30 1.04
CA GLY A 35 0.81 -22.60 0.43
C GLY A 35 1.88 -22.56 -0.65
N SER A 36 2.04 -23.70 -1.35
CA SER A 36 3.00 -23.80 -2.45
C SER A 36 2.69 -22.84 -3.61
N THR A 37 1.42 -22.48 -3.80
CA THR A 37 0.99 -21.60 -4.88
C THR A 37 1.35 -20.15 -4.59
N GLY A 38 1.09 -19.65 -3.38
CA GLY A 38 1.50 -18.31 -2.96
C GLY A 38 3.01 -18.15 -3.02
N ASN A 39 3.76 -19.09 -2.45
CA ASN A 39 5.22 -19.10 -2.48
C ASN A 39 5.80 -19.07 -3.91
N ARG A 40 5.26 -19.89 -4.83
CA ARG A 40 5.67 -19.86 -6.25
C ARG A 40 5.36 -18.52 -6.90
N THR A 41 4.21 -17.93 -6.57
CA THR A 41 3.79 -16.64 -7.11
C THR A 41 4.77 -15.53 -6.71
N LEU A 42 5.19 -15.49 -5.44
CA LEU A 42 6.19 -14.51 -4.97
C LEU A 42 7.50 -14.60 -5.76
N TRP A 43 8.01 -15.81 -5.98
CA TRP A 43 9.23 -16.02 -6.79
C TRP A 43 9.06 -15.64 -8.26
N VAL A 44 7.91 -15.96 -8.87
CA VAL A 44 7.62 -15.57 -10.26
C VAL A 44 7.61 -14.05 -10.39
N VAL A 45 6.93 -13.34 -9.49
CA VAL A 45 6.86 -11.87 -9.55
C VAL A 45 8.19 -11.24 -9.23
N PHE A 46 8.98 -11.77 -8.29
CA PHE A 46 10.35 -11.35 -8.07
C PHE A 46 11.16 -11.35 -9.38
N ILE A 47 11.10 -12.43 -10.16
CA ILE A 47 11.81 -12.53 -11.45
C ILE A 47 11.29 -11.50 -12.44
N ILE A 48 9.97 -11.30 -12.53
CA ILE A 48 9.36 -10.29 -13.41
C ILE A 48 9.86 -8.89 -13.06
N MET A 49 9.84 -8.53 -11.77
CA MET A 49 10.31 -7.23 -11.29
C MET A 49 11.81 -7.05 -11.56
N LEU A 50 12.63 -8.07 -11.30
CA LEU A 50 14.07 -8.03 -11.54
C LEU A 50 14.40 -7.82 -13.02
N VAL A 51 13.71 -8.54 -13.91
CA VAL A 51 13.87 -8.37 -15.36
C VAL A 51 13.46 -6.96 -15.77
N ALA A 52 12.34 -6.45 -15.26
CA ALA A 52 11.93 -5.07 -15.53
C ALA A 52 12.95 -4.05 -15.03
N THR A 53 13.53 -4.23 -13.84
CA THR A 53 14.60 -3.38 -13.30
C THR A 53 15.81 -3.35 -14.23
N VAL A 54 16.26 -4.51 -14.72
CA VAL A 54 17.40 -4.59 -15.64
C VAL A 54 17.06 -3.88 -16.96
N ILE A 55 15.90 -4.16 -17.55
CA ILE A 55 15.49 -3.54 -18.82
C ILE A 55 15.39 -2.01 -18.68
N PHE A 56 14.67 -1.51 -17.66
CA PHE A 56 14.50 -0.07 -17.47
C PHE A 56 15.80 0.64 -17.13
N SER A 57 16.72 -0.01 -16.39
CA SER A 57 18.07 0.51 -16.16
C SER A 57 18.84 0.66 -17.47
N VAL A 58 18.85 -0.37 -18.31
CA VAL A 58 19.52 -0.35 -19.62
C VAL A 58 18.95 0.74 -20.52
N VAL A 59 17.61 0.84 -20.61
CA VAL A 59 16.94 1.90 -21.38
C VAL A 59 17.26 3.29 -20.82
N SER A 60 17.31 3.45 -19.50
CA SER A 60 17.71 4.71 -18.87
C SER A 60 19.10 5.15 -19.35
N PHE A 61 20.05 4.21 -19.48
CA PHE A 61 21.41 4.52 -19.95
C PHE A 61 21.52 4.98 -21.41
N THR A 62 20.47 4.82 -22.23
CA THR A 62 20.50 5.28 -23.64
C THR A 62 19.96 6.70 -23.83
N VAL A 63 19.28 7.27 -22.83
CA VAL A 63 18.65 8.61 -22.91
C VAL A 63 19.65 9.70 -22.45
N PRO A 64 19.57 10.99 -22.77
CA PRO A 64 20.45 12.01 -22.14
C PRO A 64 20.07 12.32 -20.69
N ILE A 65 21.03 12.67 -19.81
CA ILE A 65 20.80 12.87 -18.36
C ILE A 65 19.62 13.82 -18.07
N GLY A 66 19.51 14.93 -18.79
CA GLY A 66 18.41 15.89 -18.59
C GLY A 66 17.01 15.40 -18.96
N LYS A 67 16.88 14.24 -19.62
CA LYS A 67 15.61 13.63 -20.03
C LYS A 67 15.36 12.25 -19.37
N ARG A 68 16.28 11.82 -18.50
CA ARG A 68 16.22 10.49 -17.85
C ARG A 68 15.30 10.41 -16.64
N LEU A 69 14.70 11.52 -16.19
CA LEU A 69 14.00 11.54 -14.90
C LEU A 69 12.92 10.45 -14.77
N TYR A 70 11.99 10.37 -15.73
CA TYR A 70 10.97 9.30 -15.74
C TYR A 70 11.61 7.90 -15.75
N HIS A 71 12.68 7.70 -16.52
CA HIS A 71 13.40 6.43 -16.57
C HIS A 71 14.00 6.07 -15.20
N VAL A 72 14.57 7.05 -14.49
CA VAL A 72 15.16 6.85 -13.16
C VAL A 72 14.08 6.54 -12.13
N ILE A 73 13.01 7.33 -12.07
CA ILE A 73 11.89 7.11 -11.15
C ILE A 73 11.25 5.74 -11.39
N THR A 74 10.88 5.45 -12.64
CA THR A 74 10.27 4.17 -13.02
C THR A 74 11.20 2.98 -12.75
N THR A 75 12.51 3.12 -12.93
CA THR A 75 13.49 2.07 -12.58
C THR A 75 13.52 1.82 -11.07
N PHE A 76 13.50 2.88 -10.25
CA PHE A 76 13.44 2.72 -8.80
C PHE A 76 12.15 2.05 -8.34
N ILE A 77 11.01 2.34 -8.97
CA ILE A 77 9.73 1.66 -8.67
C ILE A 77 9.89 0.13 -8.75
N VAL A 78 10.40 -0.38 -9.87
CA VAL A 78 10.57 -1.83 -10.05
C VAL A 78 11.75 -2.40 -9.24
N ALA A 79 12.77 -1.59 -8.93
CA ALA A 79 13.88 -2.01 -8.08
C ALA A 79 13.44 -2.25 -6.63
N PHE A 80 12.68 -1.32 -6.04
CA PHE A 80 12.11 -1.51 -4.69
C PHE A 80 11.13 -2.68 -4.64
N ALA A 81 10.29 -2.84 -5.68
CA ALA A 81 9.41 -4.00 -5.80
C ALA A 81 10.20 -5.31 -5.88
N THR A 82 11.31 -5.35 -6.63
CA THR A 82 12.21 -6.52 -6.68
C THR A 82 12.71 -6.90 -5.29
N LEU A 83 13.19 -5.93 -4.52
CA LEU A 83 13.68 -6.17 -3.16
C LEU A 83 12.57 -6.66 -2.22
N SER A 84 11.38 -6.07 -2.31
CA SER A 84 10.24 -6.47 -1.49
C SER A 84 9.74 -7.88 -1.82
N TYR A 85 9.57 -8.21 -3.10
CA TYR A 85 9.18 -9.56 -3.51
C TYR A 85 10.22 -10.60 -3.13
N PHE A 86 11.51 -10.27 -3.17
CA PHE A 86 12.57 -11.14 -2.65
C PHE A 86 12.43 -11.35 -1.13
N ALA A 87 12.27 -10.28 -0.36
CA ALA A 87 12.10 -10.36 1.10
C ALA A 87 10.85 -11.17 1.49
N MET A 88 9.74 -10.99 0.78
CA MET A 88 8.53 -11.79 0.98
C MET A 88 8.73 -13.26 0.59
N ALA A 89 9.43 -13.55 -0.52
CA ALA A 89 9.65 -14.92 -0.98
C ALA A 89 10.60 -15.73 -0.09
N VAL A 90 11.57 -15.06 0.56
CA VAL A 90 12.52 -15.68 1.49
C VAL A 90 11.95 -15.78 2.92
N GLY A 91 10.99 -14.91 3.26
CA GLY A 91 10.29 -14.93 4.55
C GLY A 91 10.65 -13.78 5.50
N ASP A 92 11.65 -12.97 5.16
CA ASP A 92 12.09 -11.82 5.97
C ASP A 92 11.03 -10.71 6.05
N GLY A 93 10.12 -10.65 5.08
CA GLY A 93 9.06 -9.65 4.96
C GLY A 93 7.70 -10.05 5.52
N ILE A 94 7.64 -11.08 6.36
CA ILE A 94 6.40 -11.71 6.86
C ILE A 94 6.33 -11.60 8.38
N SER A 95 5.13 -11.42 8.94
CA SER A 95 4.86 -11.55 10.38
C SER A 95 3.56 -12.30 10.59
N LEU A 96 3.45 -13.05 11.68
CA LEU A 96 2.19 -13.68 12.10
C LEU A 96 1.38 -12.69 12.93
N HIS A 97 0.18 -12.34 12.46
CA HIS A 97 -0.79 -11.58 13.23
C HIS A 97 -1.72 -12.53 13.99
N LYS A 98 -1.76 -12.40 15.32
CA LYS A 98 -2.61 -13.20 16.20
C LYS A 98 -4.00 -12.59 16.27
N THR A 99 -5.01 -13.43 16.16
CA THR A 99 -6.41 -13.05 16.33
C THR A 99 -7.12 -14.06 17.20
N GLU A 100 -7.98 -13.56 18.08
CA GLU A 100 -8.77 -14.38 18.99
C GLU A 100 -10.23 -14.22 18.60
N ILE A 101 -10.87 -15.32 18.22
CA ILE A 101 -12.31 -15.36 17.94
C ILE A 101 -13.01 -15.69 19.25
N LYS A 102 -13.92 -14.81 19.65
CA LYS A 102 -14.68 -14.93 20.89
C LYS A 102 -16.12 -15.30 20.59
N GLU A 103 -16.61 -16.32 21.27
CA GLU A 103 -18.04 -16.63 21.26
C GLU A 103 -18.71 -15.88 22.41
N SER A 104 -19.53 -14.88 22.08
CA SER A 104 -20.27 -14.11 23.07
C SER A 104 -21.61 -14.76 23.37
N ASN A 105 -21.86 -15.04 24.65
CA ASN A 105 -23.08 -15.67 25.14
C ASN A 105 -23.77 -14.75 26.17
N LYS A 106 -25.09 -14.57 26.05
CA LYS A 106 -25.84 -13.62 26.91
C LYS A 106 -25.77 -13.94 28.42
N HIS A 107 -25.47 -15.17 28.79
CA HIS A 107 -25.53 -15.66 30.17
C HIS A 107 -24.20 -16.26 30.67
N VAL A 108 -23.13 -16.21 29.87
CA VAL A 108 -21.81 -16.76 30.21
C VAL A 108 -20.74 -15.76 29.75
N PRO A 109 -19.65 -15.54 30.50
CA PRO A 109 -18.54 -14.70 30.05
C PRO A 109 -18.04 -15.15 28.67
N ASP A 110 -17.62 -14.19 27.83
CA ASP A 110 -17.07 -14.48 26.51
C ASP A 110 -15.91 -15.47 26.62
N VAL A 111 -15.97 -16.54 25.83
CA VAL A 111 -14.92 -17.55 25.75
C VAL A 111 -14.18 -17.41 24.43
N VAL A 112 -12.85 -17.47 24.49
CA VAL A 112 -12.03 -17.56 23.27
C VAL A 112 -12.14 -18.99 22.75
N THR A 113 -12.72 -19.15 21.57
CA THR A 113 -12.94 -20.47 20.96
C THR A 113 -11.82 -20.84 20.00
N GLU A 114 -11.31 -19.86 19.26
CA GLU A 114 -10.26 -20.07 18.27
C GLU A 114 -9.20 -18.95 18.33
N VAL A 115 -7.94 -19.33 18.17
CA VAL A 115 -6.80 -18.44 18.02
C VAL A 115 -6.18 -18.67 16.65
N VAL A 116 -6.31 -17.69 15.76
CA VAL A 116 -5.80 -17.75 14.39
C VAL A 116 -4.51 -16.94 14.30
N TYR A 117 -3.46 -17.54 13.77
CA TYR A 117 -2.24 -16.84 13.35
C TYR A 117 -2.22 -16.75 11.82
N ARG A 118 -2.38 -15.54 11.29
CA ARG A 118 -2.35 -15.29 9.84
C ARG A 118 -1.06 -14.58 9.43
N GLU A 119 -0.45 -15.02 8.34
CA GLU A 119 0.68 -14.31 7.72
C GLU A 119 0.25 -12.96 7.17
N VAL A 120 0.93 -11.92 7.62
CA VAL A 120 0.82 -10.55 7.09
C VAL A 120 2.15 -10.20 6.42
N TYR A 121 2.06 -9.87 5.13
CA TYR A 121 3.20 -9.52 4.28
C TYR A 121 3.56 -8.04 4.44
N TRP A 122 4.11 -7.67 5.59
CA TRP A 122 4.38 -6.27 5.94
C TRP A 122 5.38 -5.58 5.00
N ALA A 123 6.30 -6.33 4.38
CA ALA A 123 7.24 -5.79 3.39
C ALA A 123 6.55 -5.19 2.16
N ARG A 124 5.31 -5.60 1.88
CA ARG A 124 4.45 -5.02 0.84
C ARG A 124 4.11 -3.56 1.13
N TYR A 125 3.79 -3.23 2.38
CA TYR A 125 3.47 -1.87 2.77
C TYR A 125 4.72 -0.97 2.78
N VAL A 126 5.89 -1.54 3.08
CA VAL A 126 7.17 -0.83 2.94
C VAL A 126 7.46 -0.53 1.47
N ASP A 127 7.28 -1.51 0.58
CA ASP A 127 7.36 -1.31 -0.88
C ASP A 127 6.43 -0.19 -1.33
N TRP A 128 5.15 -0.27 -0.97
CA TRP A 128 4.16 0.72 -1.36
C TRP A 128 4.53 2.11 -0.86
N SER A 129 4.96 2.26 0.40
CA SER A 129 5.34 3.57 0.95
C SER A 129 6.51 4.25 0.22
N VAL A 130 7.24 3.52 -0.63
CA VAL A 130 8.28 4.07 -1.50
C VAL A 130 7.82 4.14 -2.96
N THR A 131 7.20 3.08 -3.48
CA THR A 131 6.86 2.96 -4.89
C THR A 131 5.62 3.74 -5.29
N THR A 132 4.62 3.87 -4.42
CA THR A 132 3.42 4.68 -4.72
C THR A 132 3.74 6.17 -4.78
N PRO A 133 4.59 6.77 -3.89
CA PRO A 133 5.05 8.14 -4.07
C PRO A 133 5.84 8.36 -5.36
N LEU A 134 6.68 7.40 -5.76
CA LEU A 134 7.46 7.49 -7.01
C LEU A 134 6.54 7.42 -8.24
N LEU A 135 5.54 6.54 -8.24
CA LEU A 135 4.54 6.45 -9.31
C LEU A 135 3.70 7.74 -9.39
N LEU A 136 3.32 8.29 -8.24
CA LEU A 136 2.64 9.58 -8.18
C LEU A 136 3.51 10.71 -8.70
N LEU A 137 4.80 10.70 -8.42
CA LEU A 137 5.72 11.67 -8.96
C LEU A 137 5.74 11.61 -10.50
N ASP A 138 5.83 10.42 -11.10
CA ASP A 138 5.72 10.24 -12.55
C ASP A 138 4.42 10.84 -13.12
N LEU A 139 3.26 10.53 -12.51
CA LEU A 139 1.97 11.05 -12.96
C LEU A 139 1.84 12.57 -12.77
N ALA A 140 2.29 13.08 -11.62
CA ALA A 140 2.16 14.48 -11.28
C ALA A 140 3.07 15.36 -12.15
N LEU A 141 4.27 14.88 -12.44
CA LEU A 141 5.18 15.44 -13.42
C LEU A 141 4.50 15.47 -14.80
N LEU A 142 3.97 14.34 -15.27
CA LEU A 142 3.28 14.25 -16.55
C LEU A 142 2.13 15.27 -16.66
N ALA A 143 1.29 15.36 -15.63
CA ALA A 143 0.23 16.37 -15.53
C ALA A 143 0.76 17.81 -15.47
N GLY A 144 1.95 18.02 -14.90
CA GLY A 144 2.50 19.35 -14.61
C GLY A 144 1.92 19.96 -13.33
N LEU A 145 1.60 19.13 -12.34
CA LEU A 145 1.10 19.59 -11.05
C LEU A 145 2.12 20.49 -10.35
N SER A 146 1.61 21.45 -9.56
CA SER A 146 2.45 22.30 -8.72
C SER A 146 3.14 21.50 -7.61
N GLY A 147 4.29 21.98 -7.14
CA GLY A 147 5.01 21.33 -6.03
C GLY A 147 4.14 21.13 -4.78
N GLY A 148 3.27 22.09 -4.47
CA GLY A 148 2.32 21.95 -3.36
C GLY A 148 1.31 20.82 -3.57
N ALA A 149 0.76 20.67 -4.79
CA ALA A 149 -0.13 19.57 -5.12
C ALA A 149 0.58 18.21 -5.09
N ILE A 150 1.84 18.15 -5.54
CA ILE A 150 2.70 16.96 -5.44
C ILE A 150 2.90 16.57 -3.97
N VAL A 151 3.26 17.52 -3.10
CA VAL A 151 3.46 17.25 -1.67
C VAL A 151 2.18 16.74 -1.02
N ILE A 152 1.02 17.35 -1.31
CA ILE A 152 -0.27 16.88 -0.80
C ILE A 152 -0.55 15.45 -1.26
N ALA A 153 -0.33 15.14 -2.55
CA ALA A 153 -0.55 13.80 -3.09
C ALA A 153 0.36 12.76 -2.42
N VAL A 154 1.66 13.05 -2.28
CA VAL A 154 2.63 12.14 -1.65
C VAL A 154 2.34 11.94 -0.16
N VAL A 155 1.99 12.99 0.58
CA VAL A 155 1.65 12.86 2.01
C VAL A 155 0.35 12.08 2.19
N ALA A 156 -0.67 12.34 1.37
CA ALA A 156 -1.91 11.57 1.39
C ALA A 156 -1.66 10.09 1.07
N ASP A 157 -0.79 9.81 0.10
CA ASP A 157 -0.39 8.45 -0.26
C ASP A 157 0.34 7.72 0.87
N LEU A 158 1.29 8.37 1.53
CA LEU A 158 1.96 7.80 2.71
C LEU A 158 0.97 7.53 3.86
N ILE A 159 0.04 8.45 4.11
CA ILE A 159 -1.02 8.23 5.10
C ILE A 159 -1.86 7.02 4.70
N MET A 160 -2.26 6.90 3.43
CA MET A 160 -3.03 5.78 2.92
C MET A 160 -2.32 4.45 3.16
N VAL A 161 -1.04 4.33 2.77
CA VAL A 161 -0.28 3.09 2.90
C VAL A 161 -0.03 2.72 4.37
N LEU A 162 0.41 3.69 5.19
CA LEU A 162 0.77 3.42 6.58
C LEU A 162 -0.46 3.13 7.46
N THR A 163 -1.58 3.80 7.21
CA THR A 163 -2.83 3.47 7.90
C THR A 163 -3.38 2.12 7.43
N GLY A 164 -3.19 1.75 6.16
CA GLY A 164 -3.45 0.38 5.68
C GLY A 164 -2.61 -0.67 6.42
N LEU A 165 -1.32 -0.41 6.64
CA LEU A 165 -0.44 -1.28 7.43
C LEU A 165 -0.95 -1.43 8.87
N PHE A 166 -1.34 -0.33 9.53
CA PHE A 166 -1.90 -0.39 10.88
C PHE A 166 -3.24 -1.12 10.93
N ALA A 167 -4.05 -1.03 9.87
CA ALA A 167 -5.27 -1.82 9.76
C ALA A 167 -4.94 -3.32 9.64
N ALA A 168 -3.92 -3.71 8.88
CA ALA A 168 -3.52 -5.11 8.70
C ALA A 168 -3.04 -5.78 10.00
N PHE A 169 -2.46 -4.99 10.92
CA PHE A 169 -2.09 -5.45 12.27
C PHE A 169 -3.13 -5.10 13.34
N GLY A 170 -4.28 -4.56 12.96
CA GLY A 170 -5.35 -4.20 13.88
C GLY A 170 -6.10 -5.43 14.38
N SER A 171 -6.41 -5.48 15.67
CA SER A 171 -7.21 -6.57 16.25
C SER A 171 -8.62 -6.62 15.63
N GLU A 172 -9.10 -7.83 15.31
CA GLU A 172 -10.38 -8.04 14.61
C GLU A 172 -11.60 -7.41 15.31
N ASP A 173 -11.69 -7.56 16.64
CA ASP A 173 -12.82 -7.04 17.42
C ASP A 173 -12.70 -5.53 17.72
N SER A 174 -11.68 -4.86 17.17
CA SER A 174 -11.42 -3.46 17.48
C SER A 174 -11.97 -2.52 16.41
N ALA A 175 -12.78 -1.55 16.86
CA ALA A 175 -13.16 -0.40 16.06
C ALA A 175 -11.93 0.35 15.48
N SER A 176 -10.75 0.17 16.07
CA SER A 176 -9.51 0.75 15.55
C SER A 176 -9.10 0.17 14.19
N LYS A 177 -9.29 -1.12 13.91
CA LYS A 177 -8.93 -1.74 12.62
C LYS A 177 -9.69 -1.05 11.48
N TRP A 178 -11.01 -0.96 11.62
CA TRP A 178 -11.88 -0.30 10.65
C TRP A 178 -11.70 1.23 10.62
N GLY A 179 -11.32 1.84 11.75
CA GLY A 179 -10.91 3.24 11.80
C GLY A 179 -9.67 3.52 10.94
N TRP A 180 -8.62 2.69 11.07
CA TRP A 180 -7.42 2.79 10.23
C TRP A 180 -7.73 2.60 8.75
N TYR A 181 -8.55 1.60 8.41
CA TYR A 181 -9.00 1.39 7.04
C TYR A 181 -9.80 2.59 6.49
N ALA A 182 -10.66 3.20 7.31
CA ALA A 182 -11.41 4.39 6.90
C ALA A 182 -10.48 5.59 6.65
N PHE A 183 -9.46 5.81 7.49
CA PHE A 183 -8.44 6.83 7.24
C PHE A 183 -7.69 6.59 5.93
N ALA A 184 -7.35 5.33 5.62
CA ALA A 184 -6.72 4.97 4.35
C ALA A 184 -7.60 5.34 3.15
N CYS A 185 -8.90 5.01 3.22
CA CYS A 185 -9.87 5.34 2.18
C CYS A 185 -10.04 6.86 1.99
N VAL A 186 -10.10 7.63 3.08
CA VAL A 186 -10.19 9.11 2.99
C VAL A 186 -8.93 9.69 2.36
N ALA A 187 -7.76 9.20 2.75
CA ALA A 187 -6.48 9.63 2.17
C ALA A 187 -6.40 9.29 0.67
N TYR A 188 -6.91 8.12 0.27
CA TYR A 188 -7.05 7.74 -1.14
C TYR A 188 -7.95 8.72 -1.93
N LEU A 189 -9.07 9.18 -1.35
CA LEU A 189 -9.94 10.17 -2.00
C LEU A 189 -9.23 11.53 -2.21
N VAL A 190 -8.36 11.94 -1.28
CA VAL A 190 -7.53 13.14 -1.45
C VAL A 190 -6.57 12.97 -2.64
N LEU A 191 -5.96 11.79 -2.76
CA LEU A 191 -5.11 11.46 -3.90
C LEU A 191 -5.91 11.49 -5.22
N VAL A 192 -7.06 10.83 -5.26
CA VAL A 192 -7.97 10.84 -6.42
C VAL A 192 -8.30 12.28 -6.82
N TRP A 193 -8.57 13.16 -5.86
CA TRP A 193 -8.79 14.58 -6.14
C TRP A 193 -7.59 15.24 -6.84
N GLN A 194 -6.37 15.02 -6.34
CA GLN A 194 -5.16 15.58 -6.95
C GLN A 194 -4.94 15.07 -8.38
N LEU A 195 -5.14 13.78 -8.66
CA LEU A 195 -4.88 13.24 -10.00
C LEU A 195 -6.03 13.48 -10.98
N ALA A 196 -7.27 13.17 -10.58
CA ALA A 196 -8.43 13.17 -11.47
C ALA A 196 -8.99 14.57 -11.73
N ILE A 197 -8.85 15.49 -10.77
CA ILE A 197 -9.35 16.86 -10.89
C ILE A 197 -8.21 17.80 -11.25
N ASN A 198 -7.24 17.99 -10.34
CA ASN A 198 -6.17 18.95 -10.56
C ASN A 198 -5.26 18.52 -11.72
N GLY A 199 -4.80 17.27 -11.71
CA GLY A 199 -3.90 16.76 -12.74
C GLY A 199 -4.54 16.75 -14.12
N ARG A 200 -5.82 16.37 -14.22
CA ARG A 200 -6.57 16.40 -15.47
C ARG A 200 -6.73 17.82 -16.01
N ALA A 201 -7.05 18.79 -15.15
CA ALA A 201 -7.18 20.18 -15.54
C ALA A 201 -5.86 20.73 -16.11
N THR A 202 -4.74 20.45 -15.43
CA THR A 202 -3.42 20.89 -15.90
C THR A 202 -2.98 20.17 -17.17
N ALA A 203 -3.14 18.85 -17.25
CA ALA A 203 -2.75 18.06 -18.42
C ALA A 203 -3.53 18.45 -19.67
N SER A 204 -4.83 18.75 -19.53
CA SER A 204 -5.68 19.20 -20.65
C SER A 204 -5.22 20.54 -21.23
N GLY A 205 -4.61 21.41 -20.41
CA GLY A 205 -4.04 22.68 -20.85
C GLY A 205 -2.74 22.54 -21.67
N LYS A 206 -2.04 21.39 -21.59
CA LYS A 206 -0.77 21.14 -22.30
C LYS A 206 -0.94 20.67 -23.75
N GLY A 207 -2.17 20.43 -24.20
CA GLY A 207 -2.49 19.99 -25.57
C GLY A 207 -3.10 18.60 -25.64
N GLY A 208 -3.78 18.31 -26.76
CA GLY A 208 -4.67 17.16 -26.89
C GLY A 208 -4.01 15.80 -26.64
N LYS A 209 -2.83 15.55 -27.21
CA LYS A 209 -2.15 14.24 -27.06
C LYS A 209 -1.66 13.97 -25.63
N VAL A 210 -1.04 14.97 -24.99
CA VAL A 210 -0.56 14.86 -23.61
C VAL A 210 -1.73 14.72 -22.64
N GLY A 211 -2.78 15.53 -22.82
CA GLY A 211 -4.00 15.44 -22.01
C GLY A 211 -4.71 14.09 -22.14
N SER A 212 -4.84 13.56 -23.36
CA SER A 212 -5.42 12.23 -23.60
C SER A 212 -4.58 11.12 -22.99
N PHE A 213 -3.25 11.16 -23.15
CA PHE A 213 -2.37 10.16 -22.56
C PHE A 213 -2.42 10.19 -21.03
N TYR A 214 -2.34 11.39 -20.43
CA TYR A 214 -2.48 11.55 -18.99
C TYR A 214 -3.81 10.98 -18.49
N LEU A 215 -4.92 11.30 -19.16
CA LEU A 215 -6.23 10.75 -18.81
C LEU A 215 -6.21 9.22 -18.82
N SER A 216 -5.68 8.61 -19.87
CA SER A 216 -5.60 7.14 -19.98
C SER A 216 -4.77 6.51 -18.85
N ILE A 217 -3.55 7.00 -18.63
CA ILE A 217 -2.63 6.39 -17.67
C ILE A 217 -3.02 6.68 -16.21
N ALA A 218 -3.55 7.88 -15.92
CA ALA A 218 -4.08 8.22 -14.61
C ALA A 218 -5.36 7.44 -14.29
N SER A 219 -6.28 7.30 -15.25
CA SER A 219 -7.48 6.48 -15.06
C SER A 219 -7.15 5.01 -14.87
N PHE A 220 -6.20 4.46 -15.66
CA PHE A 220 -5.69 3.10 -15.45
C PHE A 220 -5.17 2.92 -14.01
N THR A 221 -4.34 3.85 -13.55
CA THR A 221 -3.76 3.82 -12.21
C THR A 221 -4.84 3.87 -11.12
N LEU A 222 -5.77 4.84 -11.18
CA LEU A 222 -6.82 5.00 -10.17
C LEU A 222 -7.79 3.81 -10.15
N VAL A 223 -8.17 3.26 -11.30
CA VAL A 223 -9.01 2.06 -11.35
C VAL A 223 -8.28 0.90 -10.68
N LEU A 224 -7.01 0.68 -11.04
CA LEU A 224 -6.20 -0.40 -10.48
C LEU A 224 -6.01 -0.22 -8.95
N TRP A 225 -5.71 1.00 -8.50
CA TRP A 225 -5.49 1.35 -7.10
C TRP A 225 -6.75 1.17 -6.26
N THR A 226 -7.93 1.36 -6.84
CA THR A 226 -9.20 1.07 -6.16
C THR A 226 -9.38 -0.43 -5.87
N VAL A 227 -8.73 -1.31 -6.63
CA VAL A 227 -8.81 -2.77 -6.40
C VAL A 227 -7.99 -3.19 -5.17
N TYR A 228 -6.91 -2.48 -4.82
CA TYR A 228 -6.08 -2.81 -3.65
C TYR A 228 -6.85 -2.80 -2.31
N PRO A 229 -7.62 -1.74 -1.95
CA PRO A 229 -8.41 -1.75 -0.72
C PRO A 229 -9.57 -2.74 -0.79
N ILE A 230 -10.08 -3.08 -1.99
CA ILE A 230 -11.08 -4.15 -2.14
C ILE A 230 -10.46 -5.51 -1.79
N VAL A 231 -9.28 -5.82 -2.32
CA VAL A 231 -8.54 -7.04 -1.97
C VAL A 231 -8.26 -7.05 -0.46
N TRP A 232 -7.84 -5.92 0.10
CA TRP A 232 -7.60 -5.80 1.54
C TRP A 232 -8.87 -6.11 2.34
N GLY A 233 -10.01 -5.50 1.97
CA GLY A 233 -11.29 -5.70 2.64
C GLY A 233 -11.78 -7.14 2.58
N VAL A 234 -11.50 -7.87 1.51
CA VAL A 234 -11.90 -9.28 1.33
C VAL A 234 -10.93 -10.25 2.02
N ALA A 235 -9.62 -9.99 1.94
CA ALA A 235 -8.57 -10.84 2.49
C ALA A 235 -8.31 -10.53 3.97
N ASP A 236 -7.70 -9.40 4.27
CA ASP A 236 -7.35 -9.02 5.65
C ASP A 236 -8.57 -8.58 6.46
N GLY A 237 -9.49 -7.84 5.84
CA GLY A 237 -10.67 -7.27 6.52
C GLY A 237 -11.71 -8.33 6.91
N ALA A 238 -12.20 -9.08 5.92
CA ALA A 238 -13.29 -10.05 6.07
C ALA A 238 -12.82 -11.51 6.18
N ARG A 239 -11.53 -11.80 5.96
CA ARG A 239 -10.94 -13.16 6.01
C ARG A 239 -11.63 -14.19 5.13
N ILE A 240 -12.17 -13.75 3.99
CA ILE A 240 -12.83 -14.63 3.03
C ILE A 240 -11.79 -15.29 2.12
N ALA A 241 -10.68 -14.59 1.86
CA ALA A 241 -9.62 -15.08 0.98
C ALA A 241 -8.48 -15.77 1.75
N SER A 242 -7.99 -16.88 1.19
CA SER A 242 -6.76 -17.51 1.69
C SER A 242 -5.53 -16.62 1.47
N VAL A 243 -4.46 -16.88 2.23
CA VAL A 243 -3.18 -16.16 2.06
C VAL A 243 -2.64 -16.30 0.63
N ASP A 244 -2.81 -17.47 0.01
CA ASP A 244 -2.44 -17.69 -1.40
C ASP A 244 -3.23 -16.77 -2.35
N GLN A 245 -4.55 -16.64 -2.14
CA GLN A 245 -5.40 -15.79 -2.99
C GLN A 245 -5.05 -14.31 -2.82
N GLU A 246 -4.71 -13.88 -1.61
CA GLU A 246 -4.24 -12.52 -1.32
C GLU A 246 -2.93 -12.23 -2.05
N ILE A 247 -1.94 -13.13 -1.93
CA ILE A 247 -0.65 -13.02 -2.62
C ILE A 247 -0.84 -12.91 -4.13
N ILE A 248 -1.66 -13.79 -4.72
CA ILE A 248 -1.92 -13.78 -6.17
C ILE A 248 -2.60 -12.49 -6.60
N SER A 249 -3.56 -12.01 -5.83
CA SER A 249 -4.29 -10.78 -6.14
C SER A 249 -3.35 -9.58 -6.17
N TYR A 250 -2.57 -9.37 -5.11
CA TYR A 250 -1.60 -8.27 -5.09
C TYR A 250 -0.47 -8.43 -6.11
N ALA A 251 -0.02 -9.66 -6.38
CA ALA A 251 0.95 -9.96 -7.43
C ALA A 251 0.48 -9.47 -8.81
N ILE A 252 -0.77 -9.78 -9.19
CA ILE A 252 -1.34 -9.33 -10.46
C ILE A 252 -1.42 -7.80 -10.48
N LEU A 253 -1.92 -7.19 -9.40
CA LEU A 253 -2.03 -5.74 -9.30
C LEU A 253 -0.67 -5.05 -9.40
N ASP A 254 0.36 -5.57 -8.74
CA ASP A 254 1.71 -5.00 -8.73
C ASP A 254 2.36 -5.12 -10.11
N VAL A 255 2.21 -6.25 -10.81
CA VAL A 255 2.73 -6.41 -12.18
C VAL A 255 2.06 -5.40 -13.13
N LEU A 256 0.76 -5.15 -12.97
CA LEU A 256 0.07 -4.13 -13.76
C LEU A 256 0.50 -2.70 -13.38
N ALA A 257 0.63 -2.42 -12.08
CA ALA A 257 0.91 -1.09 -11.56
C ALA A 257 2.37 -0.65 -11.72
N LYS A 258 3.31 -1.59 -11.83
CA LYS A 258 4.74 -1.29 -11.81
C LYS A 258 5.40 -1.52 -13.17
N PRO A 259 5.68 -2.76 -13.63
CA PRO A 259 6.35 -2.96 -14.91
C PRO A 259 5.46 -2.63 -16.12
N VAL A 260 4.16 -2.95 -16.11
CA VAL A 260 3.27 -2.62 -17.24
C VAL A 260 3.04 -1.11 -17.34
N PHE A 261 2.70 -0.46 -16.22
CA PHE A 261 2.64 0.99 -16.12
C PHE A 261 3.94 1.65 -16.60
N GLY A 262 5.09 1.20 -16.06
CA GLY A 262 6.39 1.75 -16.37
C GLY A 262 6.75 1.62 -17.84
N ALA A 263 6.53 0.44 -18.43
CA ALA A 263 6.76 0.22 -19.86
C ALA A 263 5.87 1.13 -20.71
N TRP A 264 4.60 1.27 -20.36
CA TRP A 264 3.66 2.13 -21.07
C TRP A 264 4.06 3.62 -20.97
N LEU A 265 4.45 4.08 -19.78
CA LEU A 265 4.94 5.43 -19.53
C LEU A 265 6.18 5.73 -20.36
N LEU A 266 7.24 4.93 -20.22
CA LEU A 266 8.53 5.18 -20.88
C LEU A 266 8.41 5.08 -22.40
N TYR A 267 7.66 4.11 -22.93
CA TYR A 267 7.40 4.00 -24.36
C TYR A 267 6.69 5.26 -24.88
N THR A 268 5.59 5.66 -24.25
CA THR A 268 4.81 6.82 -24.73
C THR A 268 5.60 8.12 -24.58
N HIS A 269 6.38 8.26 -23.50
CA HIS A 269 7.28 9.39 -23.29
C HIS A 269 8.34 9.51 -24.39
N SER A 270 8.86 8.38 -24.89
CA SER A 270 9.82 8.37 -26.00
C SER A 270 9.21 8.81 -27.34
N VAL A 271 7.90 8.61 -27.53
CA VAL A 271 7.16 8.93 -28.77
C VAL A 271 6.52 10.32 -28.74
N LEU A 272 6.25 10.87 -27.55
CA LEU A 272 5.66 12.19 -27.34
C LEU A 272 6.65 13.14 -26.65
N PRO A 273 7.57 13.79 -27.37
CA PRO A 273 8.53 14.72 -26.79
C PRO A 273 7.89 15.87 -26.00
N GLU A 274 6.61 16.21 -26.24
CA GLU A 274 5.88 17.24 -25.49
C GLU A 274 5.62 16.84 -24.02
N THR A 275 5.83 15.57 -23.68
CA THR A 275 5.81 15.09 -22.29
C THR A 275 7.13 15.33 -21.55
N ASN A 276 8.19 15.78 -22.24
CA ASN A 276 9.42 16.21 -21.60
C ASN A 276 9.15 17.42 -20.71
N ILE A 277 9.47 17.27 -19.44
CA ILE A 277 9.52 18.38 -18.53
C ILE A 277 10.92 18.92 -18.60
N GLU A 278 11.06 20.13 -19.11
CA GLU A 278 12.23 20.93 -18.79
C GLU A 278 12.10 21.30 -17.31
N LEU A 279 12.75 20.52 -16.44
CA LEU A 279 12.94 20.93 -15.06
C LEU A 279 13.85 22.16 -15.05
N GLY A 280 13.27 23.35 -15.22
CA GLY A 280 13.97 24.62 -15.10
C GLY A 280 14.19 25.01 -13.64
N GLY A 281 15.10 25.96 -13.40
CA GLY A 281 15.29 26.56 -12.07
C GLY A 281 15.96 25.64 -11.04
N TRP A 282 15.41 25.59 -9.83
CA TRP A 282 16.01 24.88 -8.68
C TRP A 282 16.22 23.39 -8.90
N TRP A 283 15.27 22.70 -9.55
CA TRP A 283 15.33 21.24 -9.74
C TRP A 283 16.49 20.76 -10.61
N SER A 284 16.98 21.60 -11.53
CA SER A 284 18.15 21.28 -12.38
C SER A 284 19.44 21.99 -11.97
N ARG A 285 19.35 23.12 -11.25
CA ARG A 285 20.50 24.00 -10.97
C ARG A 285 20.77 24.28 -9.49
N GLY A 286 19.98 23.71 -8.57
CA GLY A 286 20.04 24.00 -7.14
C GLY A 286 19.59 25.42 -6.79
N LEU A 287 19.63 25.80 -5.50
CA LEU A 287 19.23 27.14 -5.03
C LEU A 287 20.14 28.25 -5.56
N THR A 288 21.38 27.89 -5.92
CA THR A 288 22.46 28.82 -6.20
C THR A 288 23.22 28.47 -7.47
N GLY A 289 22.56 27.97 -8.52
CA GLY A 289 23.15 27.88 -9.86
C GLY A 289 24.52 27.20 -9.95
N GLU A 290 24.84 26.25 -9.07
CA GLU A 290 26.10 25.52 -9.11
C GLU A 290 26.10 24.63 -10.35
N GLY A 291 26.67 25.16 -11.44
CA GLY A 291 26.78 24.45 -12.72
C GLY A 291 26.65 25.33 -13.97
N SER A 292 26.29 26.62 -13.88
CA SER A 292 26.32 27.49 -15.06
C SER A 292 27.67 28.20 -15.21
N LEU A 293 28.64 27.55 -15.86
CA LEU A 293 29.68 28.29 -16.57
C LEU A 293 29.00 28.98 -17.76
N ARG A 294 28.68 30.27 -17.63
CA ARG A 294 28.30 31.10 -18.79
C ARG A 294 29.59 31.42 -19.55
N ILE A 295 29.89 30.67 -20.61
CA ILE A 295 30.88 31.07 -21.60
C ILE A 295 30.13 31.86 -22.67
N GLY A 296 30.37 33.17 -22.71
CA GLY A 296 29.99 34.07 -23.80
C GLY A 296 28.58 34.63 -23.67
N ASP A 297 28.47 35.81 -23.08
CA ASP A 297 27.54 36.87 -23.48
C ASP A 297 27.98 38.16 -22.76
N ASP A 298 29.24 38.56 -22.97
CA ASP A 298 29.76 39.88 -22.62
C ASP A 298 30.55 40.36 -23.84
N ASP A 299 29.85 40.99 -24.78
CA ASP A 299 30.32 42.11 -25.61
C ASP A 299 29.46 42.20 -26.87
N GLU A 300 28.44 43.06 -26.83
CA GLU A 300 28.04 43.91 -27.96
C GLU A 300 27.00 44.93 -27.48
N GLY A 301 27.45 46.16 -27.21
CA GLY A 301 26.53 47.29 -27.02
C GLY A 301 27.03 48.43 -26.13
N ALA A 302 28.15 49.05 -26.48
CA ALA A 302 28.47 50.44 -26.14
C ALA A 302 28.93 51.18 -27.40
#